data_AF-A0A9E2WMI4-F1
#
_entry.id   AF-A0A9E2WMI4-F1
#
_cell.length_a   1.000
_cell.length_b   1.000
_cell.length_c   1.000
_cell.angle_alpha   90.00
_cell.angle_beta   90.00
_cell.angle_gamma   90.00
#
_symmetry.space_group_name_H-M   'P 1'
#
loop_
_entity.id
_entity.type
_entity.pdbx_description
1 polymer ?
#
loop_
_entity_poly.entity_id
_entity_poly.type
_entity_poly.pdbx_seq_one_letter_code
_entity_poly.pdbx_strand_id
1 'polypeptide(L)'
;MKKIGRNTSCPCESGLKYKYCCIGKEERPRIIKMKNLHGDCGLEKEVDLSSDYMNILARSRIPLLNFFKDNDLYFFGTTLTVGDSIEFNELLQRGALTKNHLVERYIQRLKYEDVVFYIDDAATMHSAFESRERILKDAVEAHFNGKYTLSVPVLFAQVEGILREYGGMKLADKFRPNVSTQIWNSRLLFNMSDDAQYFNAFISKLFEGQQSQSSFNRNPILHGMSVNYDSQEWSAVLILIILEVRNFVWFERNTKSLIPGAI
;
A
#
# COMPACT_ATOMS: atom_id res chain seq x y z
N MET A 1 -21.14 21.08 13.34
CA MET A 1 -20.38 21.79 12.27
C MET A 1 -20.60 21.08 10.94
N LYS A 2 -20.70 21.81 9.83
CA LYS A 2 -20.82 21.22 8.47
C LYS A 2 -19.49 20.55 8.11
N LYS A 3 -19.53 19.29 7.64
CA LYS A 3 -18.32 18.59 7.18
C LYS A 3 -17.72 19.34 5.99
N ILE A 4 -16.44 19.68 6.07
CA ILE A 4 -15.69 20.35 5.00
C ILE A 4 -15.46 19.35 3.87
N GLY A 5 -15.62 19.78 2.61
CA GLY A 5 -15.38 18.92 1.46
C GLY A 5 -13.88 18.65 1.27
N ARG A 6 -13.49 17.39 1.01
CA ARG A 6 -12.06 17.01 0.84
C ARG A 6 -11.35 17.81 -0.25
N ASN A 7 -12.06 18.17 -1.32
CA ASN A 7 -11.50 18.89 -2.48
C ASN A 7 -11.65 20.41 -2.39
N THR A 8 -12.27 20.95 -1.34
CA THR A 8 -12.40 22.41 -1.17
C THR A 8 -11.09 23.00 -0.67
N SER A 9 -10.90 24.31 -0.87
CA SER A 9 -9.79 25.03 -0.25
C SER A 9 -9.80 24.85 1.27
N CYS A 10 -8.62 24.73 1.86
CA CYS A 10 -8.48 24.54 3.30
C CYS A 10 -8.88 25.83 4.05
N PRO A 11 -9.66 25.76 5.14
CA PRO A 11 -10.04 26.95 5.92
C PRO A 11 -8.88 27.67 6.61
N CYS A 12 -7.70 27.05 6.70
CA CYS A 12 -6.51 27.69 7.27
C CYS A 12 -5.75 28.58 6.28
N GLU A 13 -6.35 28.88 5.12
CA GLU A 13 -5.82 29.78 4.10
C GLU A 13 -4.45 29.37 3.53
N SER A 14 -4.07 28.10 3.64
CA SER A 14 -2.80 27.57 3.13
C SER A 14 -2.69 27.54 1.60
N GLY A 15 -3.78 27.87 0.88
CA GLY A 15 -3.89 27.70 -0.57
C GLY A 15 -4.04 26.24 -1.04
N LEU A 16 -3.95 25.26 -0.14
CA LEU A 16 -4.08 23.83 -0.45
C LEU A 16 -5.53 23.34 -0.36
N LYS A 17 -5.81 22.21 -1.00
CA LYS A 17 -7.05 21.45 -0.77
C LYS A 17 -7.06 20.90 0.65
N TYR A 18 -8.24 20.84 1.27
CA TYR A 18 -8.41 20.36 2.65
C TYR A 18 -7.76 18.98 2.89
N LYS A 19 -7.91 18.07 1.92
CA LYS A 19 -7.32 16.72 1.96
C LYS A 19 -5.79 16.66 1.96
N TYR A 20 -5.10 17.76 1.63
CA TYR A 20 -3.64 17.87 1.63
C TYR A 20 -3.11 18.75 2.77
N CYS A 21 -4.00 19.21 3.66
CA CYS A 21 -3.64 20.11 4.75
C CYS A 21 -4.28 19.65 6.06
N CYS A 22 -5.39 20.26 6.49
CA CYS A 22 -5.95 20.02 7.81
C CYS A 22 -6.70 18.69 8.00
N ILE A 23 -6.92 17.88 6.95
CA ILE A 23 -7.57 16.57 7.12
C ILE A 23 -6.78 15.64 8.07
N GLY A 24 -5.46 15.76 8.10
CA GLY A 24 -4.61 14.99 9.02
C GLY A 24 -4.73 15.43 10.48
N LYS A 25 -5.40 16.57 10.74
CA LYS A 25 -5.69 17.08 12.09
C LYS A 25 -7.05 16.62 12.60
N GLU A 26 -7.91 16.05 11.74
CA GLU A 26 -9.20 15.53 12.18
C GLU A 26 -9.02 14.27 13.01
N GLU A 27 -9.85 14.12 14.05
CA GLU A 27 -9.86 12.89 14.81
C GLU A 27 -10.43 11.73 13.98
N ARG A 28 -9.68 10.63 13.91
CA ARG A 28 -10.13 9.40 13.26
C ARG A 28 -10.55 8.40 14.34
N PRO A 29 -11.82 7.98 14.35
CA PRO A 29 -12.29 6.94 15.24
C PRO A 29 -11.44 5.66 15.10
N ARG A 30 -10.85 5.21 16.21
CA ARG A 30 -10.18 3.90 16.32
C ARG A 30 -10.82 3.14 17.47
N ILE A 31 -12.04 2.68 17.23
CA ILE A 31 -12.81 1.90 18.20
C ILE A 31 -12.58 0.42 17.93
N ILE A 32 -12.13 -0.31 18.94
CA ILE A 32 -11.87 -1.74 18.86
C ILE A 32 -12.88 -2.48 19.73
N LYS A 33 -13.62 -3.39 19.11
CA LYS A 33 -14.60 -4.24 19.80
C LYS A 33 -13.91 -5.45 20.41
N MET A 34 -14.27 -5.78 21.65
CA MET A 34 -13.75 -6.92 22.39
C MET A 34 -14.86 -7.93 22.69
N LYS A 35 -14.59 -9.21 22.40
CA LYS A 35 -15.43 -10.35 22.84
C LYS A 35 -15.17 -10.67 24.31
N ASN A 36 -16.26 -10.75 25.08
CA ASN A 36 -16.39 -11.50 26.35
C ASN A 36 -15.12 -11.61 27.21
N LEU A 37 -14.65 -10.48 27.75
CA LEU A 37 -13.62 -10.47 28.79
C LEU A 37 -14.11 -11.01 30.14
N HIS A 38 -15.43 -11.06 30.35
CA HIS A 38 -16.05 -11.64 31.55
C HIS A 38 -16.97 -12.76 31.08
N GLY A 39 -16.69 -14.00 31.51
CA GLY A 39 -17.32 -15.22 31.01
C GLY A 39 -18.85 -15.29 31.09
N ASP A 40 -19.48 -14.40 31.88
CA ASP A 40 -20.90 -14.54 32.22
C ASP A 40 -21.78 -13.32 31.91
N CYS A 41 -21.25 -12.15 31.52
CA CYS A 41 -22.08 -10.94 31.39
C CYS A 41 -22.50 -10.59 29.95
N GLY A 42 -21.90 -11.20 28.93
CA GLY A 42 -22.26 -10.96 27.51
C GLY A 42 -22.11 -9.52 27.02
N LEU A 43 -21.51 -8.63 27.81
CA LEU A 43 -21.32 -7.23 27.46
C LEU A 43 -20.13 -7.08 26.51
N GLU A 44 -20.40 -6.59 25.30
CA GLU A 44 -19.36 -6.11 24.39
C GLU A 44 -18.67 -4.89 25.02
N LYS A 45 -17.35 -4.95 25.15
CA LYS A 45 -16.53 -3.79 25.55
C LYS A 45 -15.90 -3.18 24.30
N GLU A 46 -15.83 -1.86 24.29
CA GLU A 46 -15.14 -1.11 23.25
C GLU A 46 -13.97 -0.36 23.88
N VAL A 47 -12.82 -0.36 23.19
CA VAL A 47 -11.66 0.47 23.53
C VAL A 47 -11.57 1.56 22.48
N ASP A 48 -11.68 2.81 22.92
CA ASP A 48 -11.50 3.97 22.06
C ASP A 48 -10.05 4.44 22.08
N LEU A 49 -9.35 4.24 20.96
CA LEU A 49 -7.96 4.65 20.75
C LEU A 49 -7.87 5.85 19.81
N SER A 50 -8.96 6.61 19.66
CA SER A 50 -9.00 7.76 18.76
C SER A 50 -8.00 8.84 19.14
N SER A 51 -7.69 8.99 20.42
CA SER A 51 -6.67 9.93 20.92
C SER A 51 -5.30 9.29 21.19
N ASP A 52 -5.09 8.03 20.82
CA ASP A 52 -3.80 7.35 21.00
C ASP A 52 -2.68 7.98 20.16
N TYR A 53 -1.47 8.04 20.72
CA TYR A 53 -0.31 8.67 20.07
C TYR A 53 0.01 8.03 18.71
N MET A 54 -0.09 6.70 18.59
CA MET A 54 0.13 6.01 17.32
C MET A 54 -0.93 6.39 16.29
N ASN A 55 -2.17 6.65 16.71
CA ASN A 55 -3.23 7.11 15.81
C ASN A 55 -2.98 8.56 15.38
N ILE A 56 -2.46 9.41 16.26
CA ILE A 56 -2.05 10.79 15.91
C ILE A 56 -0.95 10.76 14.85
N LEU A 57 0.08 9.93 15.05
CA LEU A 57 1.15 9.76 14.06
C LEU A 57 0.62 9.23 12.73
N ALA A 58 -0.28 8.23 12.74
CA ALA A 58 -0.85 7.69 11.51
C ALA A 58 -1.65 8.74 10.72
N ARG A 59 -2.44 9.55 11.42
CA ARG A 59 -3.20 10.64 10.81
C ARG A 59 -2.33 11.70 10.15
N SER A 60 -1.14 11.97 10.71
CA SER A 60 -0.22 12.96 10.13
C SER A 60 0.23 12.63 8.70
N ARG A 61 0.21 11.35 8.31
CA ARG A 61 0.58 10.88 6.95
C ARG A 61 -0.54 11.02 5.92
N ILE A 62 -1.79 11.21 6.35
CA ILE A 62 -2.96 11.19 5.45
C ILE A 62 -2.89 12.21 4.30
N PRO A 63 -2.42 13.46 4.50
CA PRO A 63 -2.21 14.40 3.40
C PRO A 63 -1.35 13.83 2.28
N LEU A 64 -0.24 13.20 2.65
CA LEU A 64 0.68 12.58 1.70
C LEU A 64 0.04 11.35 1.04
N LEU A 65 -0.58 10.45 1.81
CA LEU A 65 -1.29 9.28 1.26
C LEU A 65 -2.38 9.67 0.26
N ASN A 66 -3.10 10.76 0.52
CA ASN A 66 -4.07 11.30 -0.44
C ASN A 66 -3.39 11.78 -1.72
N PHE A 67 -2.25 12.48 -1.60
CA PHE A 67 -1.49 12.93 -2.77
C PHE A 67 -1.03 11.73 -3.62
N PHE A 68 -0.48 10.69 -3.01
CA PHE A 68 -0.12 9.45 -3.71
C PHE A 68 -1.32 8.86 -4.47
N LYS A 69 -2.45 8.70 -3.76
CA LYS A 69 -3.69 8.17 -4.35
C LYS A 69 -4.19 9.01 -5.52
N ASP A 70 -4.19 10.33 -5.40
CA ASP A 70 -4.68 11.24 -6.45
C ASP A 70 -3.73 11.29 -7.67
N ASN A 71 -2.51 10.77 -7.55
CA ASN A 71 -1.51 10.65 -8.62
C ASN A 71 -1.29 9.19 -9.06
N ASP A 72 -2.23 8.30 -8.76
CA ASP A 72 -2.21 6.88 -9.17
C ASP A 72 -0.95 6.13 -8.72
N LEU A 73 -0.50 6.45 -7.50
CA LEU A 73 0.59 5.77 -6.81
C LEU A 73 0.15 5.29 -5.43
N TYR A 74 0.95 4.38 -4.88
CA TYR A 74 0.88 3.96 -3.49
C TYR A 74 2.16 4.39 -2.74
N PHE A 75 2.03 4.64 -1.44
CA PHE A 75 3.16 4.97 -0.56
C PHE A 75 3.83 3.67 -0.10
N PHE A 76 4.90 3.26 -0.78
CA PHE A 76 5.69 2.07 -0.44
C PHE A 76 6.67 2.40 0.70
N GLY A 77 6.19 2.22 1.93
CA GLY A 77 6.94 2.57 3.14
C GLY A 77 8.23 1.76 3.34
N THR A 78 8.34 0.59 2.72
CA THR A 78 9.55 -0.26 2.80
C THR A 78 10.76 0.35 2.11
N THR A 79 10.56 1.22 1.12
CA THR A 79 11.65 1.79 0.32
C THR A 79 11.98 3.25 0.69
N LEU A 80 10.98 3.98 1.19
CA LEU A 80 11.17 5.39 1.58
C LEU A 80 11.67 5.49 3.02
N THR A 81 12.63 6.38 3.21
CA THR A 81 13.10 6.76 4.54
C THR A 81 12.16 7.81 5.18
N VAL A 82 12.32 8.02 6.49
CA VAL A 82 11.67 9.13 7.19
C VAL A 82 12.09 10.47 6.59
N GLY A 83 13.36 10.61 6.18
CA GLY A 83 13.85 11.81 5.51
C GLY A 83 13.13 12.11 4.19
N ASP A 84 12.93 11.08 3.36
CA ASP A 84 12.16 11.21 2.11
C ASP A 84 10.72 11.67 2.39
N SER A 85 10.10 11.12 3.45
CA SER A 85 8.74 11.48 3.86
C SER A 85 8.62 12.93 4.35
N ILE A 86 9.63 13.43 5.07
CA ILE A 86 9.70 14.83 5.51
C ILE A 86 9.80 15.74 4.28
N GLU A 87 10.74 15.45 3.37
CA GLU A 87 10.94 16.21 2.13
C GLU A 87 9.66 16.28 1.29
N PHE A 88 8.97 15.14 1.10
CA PHE A 88 7.70 15.12 0.36
C PHE A 88 6.61 15.94 1.05
N ASN A 89 6.53 15.91 2.37
CA ASN A 89 5.59 16.75 3.10
C ASN A 89 5.90 18.24 2.94
N GLU A 90 7.17 18.65 2.99
CA GLU A 90 7.56 20.04 2.75
C GLU A 90 7.19 20.50 1.34
N LEU A 91 7.47 19.68 0.32
CA LEU A 91 7.07 19.94 -1.06
C LEU A 91 5.55 20.01 -1.19
N LEU A 92 4.81 19.12 -0.51
CA LEU A 92 3.35 19.11 -0.52
C LEU A 92 2.79 20.39 0.11
N GLN A 93 3.33 20.82 1.24
CA GLN A 93 2.89 22.04 1.92
C GLN A 93 3.15 23.31 1.09
N ARG A 94 4.18 23.29 0.24
CA ARG A 94 4.48 24.38 -0.71
C ARG A 94 3.71 24.28 -2.04
N GLY A 95 2.93 23.22 -2.24
CA GLY A 95 2.24 22.96 -3.52
C GLY A 95 3.19 22.58 -4.67
N ALA A 96 4.42 22.16 -4.36
CA ALA A 96 5.48 21.85 -5.32
C ALA A 96 5.68 20.33 -5.54
N LEU A 97 5.07 19.48 -4.71
CA LEU A 97 5.17 18.03 -4.87
C LEU A 97 4.52 17.59 -6.18
N THR A 98 5.20 16.73 -6.92
CA THR A 98 4.73 16.15 -8.19
C THR A 98 4.90 14.64 -8.16
N LYS A 99 4.20 13.93 -9.06
CA LYS A 99 4.38 12.47 -9.23
C LYS A 99 5.84 12.09 -9.52
N ASN A 100 6.54 12.87 -10.33
CA ASN A 100 7.92 12.57 -10.74
C ASN A 100 8.88 12.56 -9.56
N HIS A 101 8.75 13.51 -8.61
CA HIS A 101 9.55 13.50 -7.37
C HIS A 101 9.44 12.16 -6.63
N LEU A 102 8.24 11.58 -6.60
CA LEU A 102 7.97 10.31 -5.91
C LEU A 102 8.58 9.13 -6.68
N VAL A 103 8.33 9.06 -7.98
CA VAL A 103 8.82 7.96 -8.85
C VAL A 103 10.35 7.94 -8.91
N GLU A 104 10.98 9.09 -9.11
CA GLU A 104 12.44 9.20 -9.16
C GLU A 104 13.07 8.74 -7.85
N ARG A 105 12.49 9.13 -6.70
CA ARG A 105 13.00 8.68 -5.40
C ARG A 105 12.89 7.18 -5.23
N TYR A 106 11.79 6.56 -5.67
CA TYR A 106 11.67 5.10 -5.64
C TYR A 106 12.73 4.41 -6.50
N ILE A 107 12.90 4.86 -7.75
CA ILE A 107 13.89 4.30 -8.67
C ILE A 107 15.31 4.45 -8.09
N GLN A 108 15.64 5.60 -7.51
CA GLN A 108 16.95 5.86 -6.88
C GLN A 108 17.21 4.97 -5.67
N ARG A 109 16.17 4.60 -4.92
CA ARG A 109 16.28 3.79 -3.71
C ARG A 109 16.24 2.29 -3.98
N LEU A 110 15.73 1.88 -5.14
CA LEU A 110 15.61 0.48 -5.51
C LEU A 110 16.98 -0.07 -5.93
N LYS A 111 17.51 -1.03 -5.16
CA LYS A 111 18.77 -1.70 -5.44
C LYS A 111 18.54 -3.19 -5.69
N TYR A 112 19.30 -3.75 -6.62
CA TYR A 112 19.13 -5.14 -7.05
C TYR A 112 19.29 -6.10 -5.87
N GLU A 113 20.37 -5.95 -5.11
CA GLU A 113 20.73 -6.82 -4.00
C GLU A 113 19.67 -6.78 -2.89
N ASP A 114 19.18 -5.59 -2.57
CA ASP A 114 18.14 -5.40 -1.57
C ASP A 114 16.84 -6.10 -2.01
N VAL A 115 16.42 -5.91 -3.26
CA VAL A 115 15.20 -6.53 -3.79
C VAL A 115 15.30 -8.06 -3.79
N VAL A 116 16.44 -8.61 -4.22
CA VAL A 116 16.68 -10.07 -4.20
C VAL A 116 16.64 -10.60 -2.77
N PHE A 117 17.29 -9.92 -1.83
CA PHE A 117 17.25 -10.31 -0.41
C PHE A 117 15.81 -10.32 0.15
N TYR A 118 15.01 -9.32 -0.18
CA TYR A 118 13.60 -9.29 0.24
C TYR A 118 12.76 -10.40 -0.39
N ILE A 119 13.05 -10.81 -1.63
CA ILE A 119 12.38 -11.95 -2.27
C ILE A 119 12.74 -13.26 -1.55
N ASP A 120 14.02 -13.45 -1.22
CA ASP A 120 14.49 -14.64 -0.48
C ASP A 120 13.79 -14.75 0.87
N ASP A 121 13.80 -13.66 1.63
CA ASP A 121 13.15 -13.59 2.92
C ASP A 121 11.63 -13.84 2.79
N ALA A 122 10.95 -13.25 1.78
CA ALA A 122 9.54 -13.51 1.52
C ALA A 122 9.25 -15.00 1.23
N ALA A 123 10.12 -15.65 0.44
CA ALA A 123 10.01 -17.06 0.10
C ALA A 123 10.09 -17.96 1.35
N THR A 124 10.95 -17.61 2.32
CA THR A 124 10.98 -18.33 3.61
C THR A 124 9.73 -18.11 4.47
N MET A 125 9.00 -17.02 4.25
CA MET A 125 7.85 -16.63 5.07
C MET A 125 6.49 -17.04 4.50
N HIS A 126 6.36 -17.32 3.19
CA HIS A 126 5.05 -17.64 2.63
C HIS A 126 5.14 -18.40 1.30
N SER A 127 4.32 -19.45 1.15
CA SER A 127 4.30 -20.31 -0.05
C SER A 127 4.02 -19.55 -1.35
N ALA A 128 3.22 -18.47 -1.24
CA ALA A 128 2.93 -17.56 -2.34
C ALA A 128 4.19 -16.97 -2.99
N PHE A 129 5.27 -16.80 -2.22
CA PHE A 129 6.55 -16.32 -2.72
C PHE A 129 7.49 -17.49 -3.05
N GLU A 130 7.54 -18.52 -2.20
CA GLU A 130 8.41 -19.70 -2.37
C GLU A 130 8.29 -20.32 -3.77
N SER A 131 7.06 -20.62 -4.20
CA SER A 131 6.79 -21.22 -5.51
C SER A 131 7.14 -20.33 -6.71
N ARG A 132 7.39 -19.04 -6.47
CA ARG A 132 7.63 -18.01 -7.51
C ARG A 132 9.02 -17.38 -7.43
N GLU A 133 9.83 -17.74 -6.43
CA GLU A 133 11.09 -17.09 -6.10
C GLU A 133 11.99 -16.90 -7.33
N ARG A 134 12.22 -17.98 -8.09
CA ARG A 134 13.04 -17.93 -9.31
C ARG A 134 12.47 -16.98 -10.37
N ILE A 135 11.15 -17.03 -10.62
CA ILE A 135 10.49 -16.19 -11.63
C ILE A 135 10.58 -14.71 -11.22
N LEU A 136 10.43 -14.41 -9.93
CA LEU A 136 10.57 -13.06 -9.40
C LEU A 136 12.00 -12.55 -9.57
N LYS A 137 13.01 -13.36 -9.25
CA LYS A 137 14.42 -13.00 -9.44
C LYS A 137 14.75 -12.73 -10.91
N ASP A 138 14.32 -13.60 -11.82
CA ASP A 138 14.52 -13.41 -13.27
C ASP A 138 13.85 -12.11 -13.76
N ALA A 139 12.65 -11.79 -13.27
CA ALA A 139 11.94 -10.56 -13.62
C ALA A 139 12.61 -9.30 -13.05
N VAL A 140 13.18 -9.38 -11.85
CA VAL A 140 13.97 -8.32 -11.23
C VAL A 140 15.28 -8.11 -11.99
N GLU A 141 15.99 -9.18 -12.35
CA GLU A 141 17.17 -9.09 -13.20
C GLU A 141 16.84 -8.41 -14.53
N ALA A 142 15.71 -8.76 -15.15
CA ALA A 142 15.23 -8.09 -16.36
C ALA A 142 14.99 -6.59 -16.14
N HIS A 143 14.41 -6.17 -15.00
CA HIS A 143 14.23 -4.76 -14.66
C HIS A 143 15.56 -4.01 -14.60
N PHE A 144 16.54 -4.52 -13.84
CA PHE A 144 17.83 -3.85 -13.66
C PHE A 144 18.69 -3.87 -14.93
N ASN A 145 18.43 -4.79 -15.85
CA ASN A 145 19.03 -4.80 -17.20
C ASN A 145 18.25 -3.99 -18.25
N GLY A 146 17.22 -3.22 -17.86
CA GLY A 146 16.43 -2.38 -18.77
C GLY A 146 15.49 -3.15 -19.70
N LYS A 147 15.26 -4.44 -19.46
CA LYS A 147 14.39 -5.31 -20.28
C LYS A 147 12.93 -5.21 -19.83
N TYR A 148 12.36 -4.01 -19.88
CA TYR A 148 11.01 -3.73 -19.35
C TYR A 148 9.88 -4.45 -20.10
N THR A 149 10.10 -4.74 -21.38
CA THR A 149 9.18 -5.57 -22.18
C THR A 149 9.02 -6.99 -21.63
N LEU A 150 10.01 -7.47 -20.86
CA LEU A 150 9.98 -8.77 -20.17
C LEU A 150 9.57 -8.63 -18.70
N SER A 151 10.14 -7.66 -17.97
CA SER A 151 9.88 -7.54 -16.53
C SER A 151 8.43 -7.18 -16.23
N VAL A 152 7.84 -6.20 -16.92
CA VAL A 152 6.48 -5.70 -16.65
C VAL A 152 5.41 -6.80 -16.75
N PRO A 153 5.27 -7.53 -17.87
CA PRO A 153 4.22 -8.55 -17.97
C PRO A 153 4.44 -9.71 -16.99
N VAL A 154 5.69 -10.13 -16.75
CA VAL A 154 5.99 -11.18 -15.78
C VAL A 154 5.61 -10.73 -14.37
N LEU A 155 6.04 -9.54 -13.96
CA LEU A 155 5.75 -8.99 -12.63
C LEU A 155 4.25 -8.81 -12.41
N PHE A 156 3.48 -8.36 -13.41
CA PHE A 156 2.02 -8.29 -13.31
C PHE A 156 1.38 -9.65 -13.00
N ALA A 157 1.77 -10.68 -13.75
CA ALA A 157 1.26 -12.03 -13.55
C ALA A 157 1.64 -12.57 -12.16
N GLN A 158 2.89 -12.31 -11.72
CA GLN A 158 3.34 -12.76 -10.39
C GLN A 158 2.67 -11.99 -9.25
N VAL A 159 2.45 -10.68 -9.37
CA VAL A 159 1.69 -9.88 -8.40
C VAL A 159 0.27 -10.43 -8.23
N GLU A 160 -0.41 -10.76 -9.33
CA GLU A 160 -1.75 -11.37 -9.26
C GLU A 160 -1.72 -12.70 -8.51
N GLY A 161 -0.75 -13.57 -8.86
CA GLY A 161 -0.58 -14.88 -8.25
C GLY A 161 -0.30 -14.80 -6.76
N ILE A 162 0.62 -13.91 -6.35
CA ILE A 162 0.96 -13.66 -4.95
C ILE A 162 -0.28 -13.20 -4.18
N LEU A 163 -0.99 -12.19 -4.68
CA LEU A 163 -2.15 -11.63 -3.99
C LEU A 163 -3.31 -12.62 -3.90
N ARG A 164 -3.53 -13.45 -4.92
CA ARG A 164 -4.51 -14.54 -4.87
C ARG A 164 -4.17 -15.53 -3.77
N GLU A 165 -2.94 -16.01 -3.72
CA GLU A 165 -2.55 -17.06 -2.79
C GLU A 165 -2.45 -16.54 -1.35
N TYR A 166 -1.80 -15.39 -1.14
CA TYR A 166 -1.77 -14.69 0.16
C TYR A 166 -3.19 -14.43 0.68
N GLY A 167 -4.08 -14.07 -0.24
CA GLY A 167 -5.48 -13.84 0.03
C GLY A 167 -6.35 -15.08 0.23
N GLY A 168 -5.84 -16.29 0.01
CA GLY A 168 -6.65 -17.52 -0.02
C GLY A 168 -7.72 -17.55 -1.12
N MET A 169 -7.56 -16.77 -2.20
CA MET A 169 -8.48 -16.74 -3.34
C MET A 169 -8.27 -17.93 -4.27
N LYS A 170 -9.37 -18.53 -4.74
CA LYS A 170 -9.33 -19.57 -5.76
C LYS A 170 -9.15 -18.94 -7.15
N LEU A 171 -8.69 -19.74 -8.11
CA LEU A 171 -8.49 -19.29 -9.49
C LEU A 171 -9.79 -18.77 -10.13
N ALA A 172 -10.92 -19.42 -9.85
CA ALA A 172 -12.23 -19.05 -10.38
C ALA A 172 -12.79 -17.74 -9.76
N ASP A 173 -12.24 -17.28 -8.64
CA ASP A 173 -12.73 -16.10 -7.95
C ASP A 173 -12.37 -14.84 -8.74
N LYS A 174 -13.31 -13.89 -8.80
CA LYS A 174 -13.03 -12.55 -9.32
C LYS A 174 -11.93 -11.93 -8.46
N PHE A 175 -10.85 -11.48 -9.11
CA PHE A 175 -9.72 -10.88 -8.43
C PHE A 175 -10.17 -9.69 -7.57
N ARG A 176 -9.78 -9.69 -6.29
CA ARG A 176 -9.94 -8.59 -5.35
C ARG A 176 -8.75 -8.58 -4.40
N PRO A 177 -8.10 -7.43 -4.18
CA PRO A 177 -7.07 -7.36 -3.15
C PRO A 177 -7.70 -7.52 -1.77
N ASN A 178 -7.01 -8.26 -0.90
CA ASN A 178 -7.53 -8.67 0.39
C ASN A 178 -6.47 -8.71 1.49
N VAL A 179 -5.50 -7.78 1.43
CA VAL A 179 -4.71 -7.47 2.61
C VAL A 179 -5.68 -7.07 3.72
N SER A 180 -5.60 -7.74 4.87
CA SER A 180 -6.52 -7.51 5.98
C SER A 180 -6.44 -6.05 6.43
N THR A 181 -7.57 -5.43 6.77
CA THR A 181 -7.60 -4.10 7.40
C THR A 181 -7.94 -4.15 8.89
N GLN A 182 -8.41 -5.31 9.36
CA GLN A 182 -9.05 -5.48 10.67
C GLN A 182 -8.05 -5.85 11.77
N ILE A 183 -7.06 -6.68 11.44
CA ILE A 183 -6.12 -7.22 12.42
C ILE A 183 -5.14 -6.18 12.97
N TRP A 184 -4.99 -5.03 12.31
CA TRP A 184 -3.92 -4.08 12.61
C TRP A 184 -4.21 -3.18 13.80
N ASN A 185 -5.46 -2.76 13.97
CA ASN A 185 -5.84 -1.86 15.05
C ASN A 185 -5.64 -2.52 16.42
N SER A 186 -5.97 -3.81 16.54
CA SER A 186 -5.76 -4.58 17.79
C SER A 186 -4.30 -4.81 18.13
N ARG A 187 -3.39 -4.61 17.17
CA ARG A 187 -1.93 -4.66 17.33
C ARG A 187 -1.31 -3.28 17.55
N LEU A 188 -2.13 -2.22 17.66
CA LEU A 188 -1.72 -0.82 17.71
C LEU A 188 -0.93 -0.34 16.47
N LEU A 189 -1.07 -1.05 15.35
CA LEU A 189 -0.43 -0.74 14.07
C LEU A 189 -1.36 0.07 13.17
N PHE A 190 -1.80 1.24 13.63
CA PHE A 190 -2.79 2.04 12.88
C PHE A 190 -2.30 2.48 11.49
N ASN A 191 -0.99 2.71 11.35
CA ASN A 191 -0.36 2.93 10.04
C ASN A 191 -0.64 1.77 9.08
N MET A 192 -0.43 0.53 9.52
CA MET A 192 -0.69 -0.67 8.71
C MET A 192 -2.16 -0.81 8.30
N SER A 193 -3.09 -0.40 9.16
CA SER A 193 -4.53 -0.35 8.83
C SER A 193 -4.81 0.62 7.68
N ASP A 194 -4.23 1.81 7.75
CA ASP A 194 -4.37 2.82 6.69
C ASP A 194 -3.66 2.37 5.41
N ASP A 195 -2.41 1.92 5.52
CA ASP A 195 -1.58 1.44 4.42
C ASP A 195 -2.30 0.27 3.69
N ALA A 196 -2.86 -0.72 4.41
CA ALA A 196 -3.67 -1.79 3.81
C ALA A 196 -4.91 -1.27 3.06
N GLN A 197 -5.58 -0.25 3.58
CA GLN A 197 -6.74 0.37 2.91
C GLN A 197 -6.32 1.05 1.59
N TYR A 198 -5.25 1.85 1.62
CA TYR A 198 -4.75 2.54 0.42
C TYR A 198 -4.17 1.56 -0.59
N PHE A 199 -3.47 0.52 -0.12
CA PHE A 199 -2.91 -0.55 -0.95
C PHE A 199 -4.01 -1.31 -1.68
N ASN A 200 -5.04 -1.78 -0.97
CA ASN A 200 -6.17 -2.47 -1.58
C ASN A 200 -6.89 -1.59 -2.62
N ALA A 201 -7.05 -0.28 -2.35
CA ALA A 201 -7.63 0.64 -3.33
C ALA A 201 -6.75 0.81 -4.58
N PHE A 202 -5.43 0.93 -4.40
CA PHE A 202 -4.45 1.04 -5.48
C PHE A 202 -4.44 -0.21 -6.36
N ILE A 203 -4.34 -1.41 -5.76
CA ILE A 203 -4.37 -2.68 -6.48
C ILE A 203 -5.70 -2.87 -7.21
N SER A 204 -6.84 -2.52 -6.59
CA SER A 204 -8.14 -2.63 -7.25
C SER A 204 -8.20 -1.82 -8.55
N LYS A 205 -7.61 -0.62 -8.56
CA LYS A 205 -7.52 0.22 -9.76
C LYS A 205 -6.57 -0.37 -10.81
N LEU A 206 -5.43 -0.90 -10.38
CA LEU A 206 -4.42 -1.48 -11.27
C LEU A 206 -4.90 -2.75 -12.00
N PHE A 207 -5.81 -3.50 -11.36
CA PHE A 207 -6.40 -4.75 -11.86
C PHE A 207 -7.85 -4.59 -12.34
N GLU A 208 -8.31 -3.35 -12.53
CA GLU A 208 -9.67 -3.09 -13.01
C GLU A 208 -9.83 -3.57 -14.46
N GLY A 209 -10.96 -4.24 -14.75
CA GLY A 209 -11.10 -4.99 -15.99
C GLY A 209 -11.26 -4.15 -17.26
N GLN A 210 -11.82 -2.95 -17.16
CA GLN A 210 -12.04 -2.02 -18.27
C GLN A 210 -11.32 -0.71 -18.00
N GLN A 211 -10.18 -0.49 -18.65
CA GLN A 211 -9.52 0.81 -18.70
C GLN A 211 -9.02 1.09 -20.13
N SER A 212 -8.73 2.35 -20.43
CA SER A 212 -8.22 2.73 -21.75
C SER A 212 -6.89 2.04 -22.06
N GLN A 213 -6.60 1.79 -23.34
CA GLN A 213 -5.34 1.19 -23.78
C GLN A 213 -4.09 1.99 -23.34
N SER A 214 -4.26 3.29 -23.06
CA SER A 214 -3.21 4.20 -22.62
C SER A 214 -2.92 4.17 -21.12
N SER A 215 -3.69 3.42 -20.33
CA SER A 215 -3.55 3.36 -18.86
C SER A 215 -2.57 2.27 -18.43
N PHE A 216 -1.86 2.52 -17.34
CA PHE A 216 -1.06 1.49 -16.66
C PHE A 216 -2.01 0.52 -15.95
N ASN A 217 -2.41 -0.53 -16.66
CA ASN A 217 -3.40 -1.51 -16.21
C ASN A 217 -3.01 -2.91 -16.66
N ARG A 218 -3.24 -3.90 -15.79
CA ARG A 218 -2.92 -5.31 -16.03
C ARG A 218 -3.56 -5.86 -17.30
N ASN A 219 -4.84 -5.57 -17.54
CA ASN A 219 -5.60 -6.21 -18.62
C ASN A 219 -5.08 -5.90 -20.04
N PRO A 220 -4.99 -4.63 -20.47
CA PRO A 220 -4.51 -4.33 -21.81
C PRO A 220 -3.07 -4.79 -22.05
N ILE A 221 -2.23 -4.81 -21.01
CA ILE A 221 -0.83 -5.28 -21.11
C ILE A 221 -0.79 -6.81 -21.28
N LEU A 222 -1.41 -7.58 -20.37
CA LEU A 222 -1.33 -9.04 -20.42
C LEU A 222 -2.11 -9.68 -21.57
N HIS A 223 -3.07 -8.96 -22.16
CA HIS A 223 -3.77 -9.40 -23.38
C HIS A 223 -3.13 -8.86 -24.67
N GLY A 224 -1.97 -8.19 -24.60
CA GLY A 224 -1.24 -7.69 -25.78
C GLY A 224 -1.94 -6.56 -26.53
N MET A 225 -2.92 -5.90 -25.92
CA MET A 225 -3.63 -4.76 -26.52
C MET A 225 -2.83 -3.46 -26.38
N SER A 226 -1.99 -3.36 -25.35
CA SER A 226 -1.03 -2.27 -25.17
C SER A 226 0.37 -2.81 -25.38
N VAL A 227 1.20 -2.08 -26.13
CA VAL A 227 2.61 -2.45 -26.42
C VAL A 227 3.62 -1.42 -25.90
N ASN A 228 3.16 -0.24 -25.48
CA ASN A 228 4.00 0.85 -24.98
C ASN A 228 4.11 0.78 -23.44
N TYR A 229 4.36 -0.41 -22.92
CA TYR A 229 4.41 -0.68 -21.47
C TYR A 229 5.81 -0.84 -20.91
N ASP A 230 6.82 -0.68 -21.74
CA ASP A 230 8.24 -0.82 -21.47
C ASP A 230 8.80 0.37 -20.67
N SER A 231 8.25 0.59 -19.48
CA SER A 231 8.62 1.69 -18.59
C SER A 231 9.35 1.21 -17.34
N GLN A 232 10.46 1.88 -17.02
CA GLN A 232 11.18 1.68 -15.76
C GLN A 232 10.29 1.96 -14.55
N GLU A 233 9.49 3.03 -14.59
CA GLU A 233 8.54 3.40 -13.53
C GLU A 233 7.58 2.23 -13.25
N TRP A 234 6.97 1.68 -14.30
CA TRP A 234 5.96 0.63 -14.17
C TRP A 234 6.56 -0.66 -13.63
N SER A 235 7.74 -1.02 -14.13
CA SER A 235 8.46 -2.18 -13.62
C SER A 235 8.89 -1.97 -12.15
N ALA A 236 9.34 -0.78 -11.77
CA ALA A 236 9.70 -0.47 -10.38
C ALA A 236 8.48 -0.53 -9.46
N VAL A 237 7.34 0.06 -9.86
CA VAL A 237 6.09 0.01 -9.10
C VAL A 237 5.65 -1.44 -8.86
N LEU A 238 5.74 -2.32 -9.86
CA LEU A 238 5.37 -3.73 -9.70
C LEU A 238 6.31 -4.48 -8.74
N ILE A 239 7.62 -4.19 -8.78
CA ILE A 239 8.57 -4.70 -7.78
C ILE A 239 8.19 -4.23 -6.38
N LEU A 240 7.91 -2.93 -6.21
CA LEU A 240 7.53 -2.36 -4.93
C LEU A 240 6.24 -2.97 -4.36
N ILE A 241 5.27 -3.34 -5.20
CA ILE A 241 4.08 -4.09 -4.77
C ILE A 241 4.48 -5.42 -4.13
N ILE A 242 5.40 -6.17 -4.74
CA ILE A 242 5.88 -7.47 -4.21
C ILE A 242 6.53 -7.25 -2.83
N LEU A 243 7.37 -6.22 -2.69
CA LEU A 243 8.03 -5.88 -1.43
C LEU A 243 7.02 -5.46 -0.35
N GLU A 244 5.98 -4.71 -0.73
CA GLU A 244 4.93 -4.29 0.20
C GLU A 244 4.09 -5.47 0.70
N VAL A 245 3.76 -6.43 -0.17
CA VAL A 245 3.06 -7.65 0.25
C VAL A 245 3.94 -8.45 1.22
N ARG A 246 5.25 -8.58 0.94
CA ARG A 246 6.19 -9.16 1.90
C ARG A 246 6.13 -8.43 3.24
N ASN A 247 6.08 -7.09 3.23
CA ASN A 247 6.02 -6.29 4.46
C ASN A 247 4.75 -6.58 5.27
N PHE A 248 3.59 -6.67 4.63
CA PHE A 248 2.36 -7.10 5.29
C PHE A 248 2.53 -8.48 5.93
N VAL A 249 3.00 -9.48 5.17
CA VAL A 249 3.26 -10.85 5.68
C VAL A 249 4.18 -10.83 6.90
N TRP A 250 5.27 -10.06 6.85
CA TRP A 250 6.22 -9.96 7.95
C TRP A 250 5.53 -9.43 9.21
N PHE A 251 4.78 -8.33 9.11
CA PHE A 251 4.06 -7.78 10.26
C PHE A 251 2.98 -8.73 10.76
N GLU A 252 2.26 -9.43 9.87
CA GLU A 252 1.24 -10.41 10.26
C GLU A 252 1.83 -11.51 11.15
N ARG A 253 3.00 -12.03 10.77
CA ARG A 253 3.69 -13.13 11.49
C ARG A 253 4.39 -12.68 12.78
N ASN A 254 4.95 -11.46 12.79
CA ASN A 254 5.82 -11.01 13.87
C ASN A 254 5.13 -10.13 14.92
N THR A 255 3.85 -9.82 14.74
CA THR A 255 3.08 -9.03 15.70
C THR A 255 1.83 -9.79 16.15
N LYS A 256 1.32 -9.46 17.34
CA LYS A 256 0.15 -10.10 17.94
C LYS A 256 -0.79 -9.05 18.50
N SER A 257 -2.07 -9.38 18.66
CA SER A 257 -3.01 -8.48 19.30
C SER A 257 -2.52 -8.12 20.69
N LEU A 258 -2.45 -6.82 21.00
CA LEU A 258 -2.16 -6.30 22.32
C LEU A 258 -3.45 -6.11 23.14
N ILE A 259 -4.61 -6.30 22.50
CA ILE A 259 -5.93 -6.16 23.09
C ILE A 259 -6.58 -7.55 23.12
N PRO A 260 -6.62 -8.21 24.29
CA PRO A 260 -7.18 -9.55 24.42
C PRO A 260 -8.64 -9.60 24.01
N GLY A 261 -9.04 -10.58 23.19
CA GLY A 261 -10.43 -10.70 22.73
C GLY A 261 -10.86 -9.67 21.69
N ALA A 262 -9.96 -8.85 21.14
CA ALA A 262 -10.26 -8.02 19.98
C ALA A 262 -10.73 -8.88 18.80
N ILE A 263 -11.80 -8.43 18.14
CA ILE A 263 -12.44 -9.09 16.99
C ILE A 263 -11.98 -8.44 15.69
#